data_AF-A0A5S4V4T2-F1
#
_entry.id   AF-A0A5S4V4T2-F1
#
_cell.length_a   1.000
_cell.length_b   1.000
_cell.length_c   1.000
_cell.angle_alpha   90.00
_cell.angle_beta   90.00
_cell.angle_gamma   90.00
#
_symmetry.space_group_name_H-M   'P 1'
#
loop_
_entity.id
_entity.type
_entity.pdbx_description
1 polymer ?
#
loop_
_entity_poly.entity_id
_entity_poly.type
_entity_poly.pdbx_seq_one_letter_code
_entity_poly.pdbx_strand_id
1 'polypeptide(L)'
;MSSSPGASDEAAAMTRVRARSDRIGTIVILLVVLVQFAVPAIALLLPPPQKFGFQMYSGAGGVAVTIFDADGDPIEPVDIDELVGQLRPDIDWLPVLPERLCQEVPGADRVIVEQSAHERSITCD
;
A
#
# COMPACT_ATOMS: atom_id res chain seq x y z
N MET A 1 54.11 -4.51 -54.43
CA MET A 1 52.95 -4.92 -53.60
C MET A 1 53.19 -4.39 -52.21
N SER A 2 52.63 -3.22 -51.88
CA SER A 2 52.78 -2.59 -50.56
C SER A 2 51.44 -2.70 -49.87
N SER A 3 51.36 -3.58 -48.86
CA SER A 3 50.16 -3.77 -48.05
C SER A 3 49.94 -2.53 -47.19
N SER A 4 48.79 -1.89 -47.34
CA SER A 4 48.40 -0.68 -46.61
C SER A 4 48.25 -0.99 -45.11
N PRO A 5 49.09 -0.43 -44.22
CA PRO A 5 49.04 -0.72 -42.79
C PRO A 5 47.83 -0.10 -42.06
N GLY A 6 47.06 0.78 -42.71
CA GLY A 6 45.95 1.50 -42.07
C GLY A 6 44.64 0.70 -41.90
N ALA A 7 44.35 -0.26 -42.78
CA ALA A 7 43.06 -0.96 -42.78
C ALA A 7 42.87 -1.91 -41.58
N SER A 8 43.97 -2.46 -41.07
CA SER A 8 43.98 -3.40 -39.94
C SER A 8 43.76 -2.70 -38.60
N ASP A 9 44.29 -1.49 -38.44
CA ASP A 9 44.18 -0.70 -37.22
C ASP A 9 42.78 -0.05 -37.06
N GLU A 10 42.17 0.41 -38.15
CA GLU A 10 40.79 0.91 -38.13
C GLU A 10 39.77 -0.17 -37.76
N ALA A 11 39.93 -1.39 -38.31
CA ALA A 11 39.07 -2.52 -37.98
C ALA A 11 39.21 -2.93 -36.50
N ALA A 12 40.43 -2.95 -35.97
CA ALA A 12 40.70 -3.24 -34.56
C ALA A 12 40.17 -2.15 -33.60
N ALA A 13 40.18 -0.88 -34.04
CA ALA A 13 39.63 0.24 -33.29
C ALA A 13 38.10 0.19 -33.25
N MET A 14 37.44 -0.04 -34.40
CA MET A 14 35.97 -0.17 -34.47
C MET A 14 35.45 -1.37 -33.65
N THR A 15 36.17 -2.49 -33.66
CA THR A 15 35.79 -3.68 -32.88
C THR A 15 35.87 -3.43 -31.37
N ARG A 16 36.88 -2.67 -30.92
CA ARG A 16 37.03 -2.26 -29.51
C ARG A 16 35.96 -1.27 -29.07
N VAL A 17 35.56 -0.33 -29.93
CA VAL A 17 34.48 0.63 -29.63
C VAL A 17 33.14 -0.09 -29.51
N ARG A 18 32.83 -1.03 -30.42
CA ARG A 18 31.61 -1.82 -30.39
C ARG A 18 31.53 -2.71 -29.15
N ALA A 19 32.61 -3.43 -28.83
CA ALA A 19 32.69 -4.26 -27.64
C ALA A 19 32.60 -3.46 -26.33
N ARG A 20 33.08 -2.20 -26.30
CA ARG A 20 32.96 -1.31 -25.14
C ARG A 20 31.51 -0.82 -24.98
N SER A 21 30.82 -0.51 -26.08
CA SER A 21 29.41 -0.13 -26.09
C SER A 21 28.51 -1.25 -25.57
N ASP A 22 28.74 -2.50 -26.02
CA ASP A 22 27.95 -3.67 -25.60
C ASP A 22 28.16 -4.00 -24.11
N ARG A 23 29.38 -3.80 -23.60
CA ARG A 23 29.67 -3.95 -22.16
C ARG A 23 28.97 -2.90 -21.32
N ILE A 24 28.96 -1.64 -21.77
CA ILE A 24 28.25 -0.56 -21.07
C ILE A 24 26.74 -0.84 -21.05
N GLY A 25 26.17 -1.25 -22.20
CA GLY A 25 24.76 -1.64 -22.29
C GLY A 25 24.41 -2.78 -21.34
N THR A 26 25.25 -3.81 -21.30
CA THR A 26 25.07 -4.96 -20.38
C THR A 26 25.14 -4.55 -18.91
N ILE A 27 26.08 -3.68 -18.55
CA ILE A 27 26.20 -3.16 -17.17
C ILE A 27 24.96 -2.36 -16.77
N VAL A 28 24.46 -1.49 -17.67
CA VAL A 28 23.25 -0.70 -17.41
C VAL A 28 22.04 -1.61 -17.20
N ILE A 29 21.86 -2.63 -18.04
CA ILE A 29 20.78 -3.61 -17.89
C ILE A 29 20.86 -4.32 -16.55
N LEU A 30 22.04 -4.83 -16.18
CA LEU A 30 22.24 -5.51 -14.89
C LEU A 30 21.93 -4.58 -13.70
N LEU A 31 22.29 -3.30 -13.79
CA LEU A 31 21.99 -2.31 -12.77
C LEU A 31 20.48 -2.08 -12.61
N VAL A 32 19.76 -1.92 -13.72
CA VAL A 32 18.30 -1.75 -13.69
C VAL A 32 17.63 -2.97 -13.08
N VAL A 33 18.04 -4.18 -13.50
CA VAL A 33 17.53 -5.43 -12.94
C VAL A 33 17.77 -5.49 -11.42
N LEU A 34 18.99 -5.21 -10.96
CA LEU A 34 19.32 -5.18 -9.53
C LEU A 34 18.45 -4.20 -8.73
N VAL A 35 18.24 -2.99 -9.25
CA VAL A 35 17.40 -1.98 -8.58
C VAL A 35 15.96 -2.45 -8.46
N GLN A 36 15.40 -3.04 -9.51
CA GLN A 36 14.02 -3.54 -9.53
C GLN A 36 13.79 -4.66 -8.49
N PHE A 37 14.81 -5.47 -8.18
CA PHE A 37 14.72 -6.50 -7.15
C PHE A 37 15.09 -6.01 -5.75
N ALA A 38 15.98 -5.01 -5.63
CA ALA A 38 16.40 -4.47 -4.34
C ALA A 38 15.24 -3.78 -3.61
N VAL A 39 14.41 -3.02 -4.33
CA VAL A 39 13.27 -2.30 -3.75
C VAL A 39 12.27 -3.24 -3.04
N PRO A 40 11.72 -4.30 -3.66
CA PRO A 40 10.82 -5.22 -2.97
C PRO A 40 11.53 -6.04 -1.88
N ALA A 41 12.81 -6.39 -2.06
CA ALA A 41 13.57 -7.12 -1.03
C ALA A 41 13.74 -6.31 0.27
N ILE A 42 14.02 -5.01 0.16
CA ILE A 42 14.13 -4.12 1.33
C ILE A 42 12.78 -4.00 2.05
N ALA A 43 11.69 -3.91 1.30
CA ALA A 43 10.36 -3.78 1.89
C ALA A 43 9.92 -5.00 2.68
N LEU A 44 10.38 -6.20 2.33
CA LEU A 44 10.11 -7.42 3.11
C LEU A 44 10.80 -7.42 4.49
N LEU A 45 11.85 -6.61 4.67
CA LEU A 45 12.60 -6.51 5.94
C LEU A 45 12.03 -5.45 6.88
N LEU A 46 11.11 -4.61 6.41
CA LEU A 46 10.49 -3.57 7.22
C LEU A 46 9.16 -4.10 7.81
N PRO A 47 8.81 -3.71 9.04
CA PRO A 47 7.56 -4.15 9.66
C PRO A 47 6.34 -3.68 8.84
N PRO A 48 5.30 -4.51 8.71
CA PRO A 48 4.05 -4.11 8.06
C PRO A 48 3.36 -2.98 8.85
N PRO A 49 2.58 -2.08 8.19
CA PRO A 49 2.23 -2.04 6.76
C PRO A 49 3.20 -1.19 5.89
N GLN A 50 3.64 -1.76 4.77
CA GLN A 50 4.53 -1.10 3.80
C GLN A 50 3.74 -0.21 2.83
N LYS A 51 3.92 1.11 2.93
CA LYS A 51 3.26 2.10 2.05
C LYS A 51 4.04 2.23 0.73
N PHE A 52 3.74 1.38 -0.24
CA PHE A 52 4.19 1.59 -1.62
C PHE A 52 3.26 2.58 -2.34
N GLY A 53 3.86 3.57 -3.01
CA GLY A 53 3.15 4.69 -3.61
C GLY A 53 1.96 4.30 -4.49
N PHE A 54 0.86 5.01 -4.27
CA PHE A 54 -0.32 5.20 -5.12
C PHE A 54 -1.21 4.01 -5.51
N GLN A 55 -0.90 2.75 -5.16
CA GLN A 55 -1.77 1.60 -5.49
C GLN A 55 -2.07 0.64 -4.32
N MET A 56 -2.11 1.13 -3.08
CA MET A 56 -2.54 0.34 -1.91
C MET A 56 -3.66 1.06 -1.14
N TYR A 57 -4.71 1.51 -1.85
CA TYR A 57 -5.88 2.20 -1.28
C TYR A 57 -7.18 1.39 -1.43
N SER A 58 -7.12 0.07 -1.54
CA SER A 58 -8.31 -0.78 -1.79
C SER A 58 -8.65 -1.72 -0.64
N GLY A 59 -8.45 -1.31 0.62
CA GLY A 59 -9.07 -2.04 1.75
C GLY A 59 -8.45 -1.91 3.14
N ALA A 60 -7.24 -1.34 3.28
CA ALA A 60 -6.54 -1.36 4.58
C ALA A 60 -6.92 -0.22 5.55
N GLY A 61 -7.89 0.63 5.21
CA GLY A 61 -8.25 1.82 6.00
C GLY A 61 -9.73 2.00 6.26
N GLY A 62 -10.58 1.02 5.96
CA GLY A 62 -12.01 1.11 6.23
C GLY A 62 -12.31 1.16 7.73
N VAL A 63 -13.42 1.81 8.08
CA VAL A 63 -14.03 1.71 9.40
C VAL A 63 -15.19 0.73 9.27
N ALA A 64 -15.16 -0.36 10.02
CA ALA A 64 -16.30 -1.27 10.13
C ALA A 64 -17.02 -0.99 11.46
N VAL A 65 -18.34 -1.00 11.41
CA VAL A 65 -19.20 -0.75 12.57
C VAL A 65 -20.19 -1.89 12.68
N THR A 66 -20.31 -2.46 13.87
CA THR A 66 -21.34 -3.46 14.19
C THR A 66 -22.06 -3.02 15.45
N ILE A 67 -23.38 -2.98 15.39
CA ILE A 67 -24.25 -2.54 16.48
C ILE A 67 -25.16 -3.70 16.83
N PHE A 68 -25.28 -4.02 18.12
CA PHE A 68 -26.15 -5.05 18.64
C PHE A 68 -27.24 -4.43 19.50
N ASP A 69 -28.43 -5.03 19.45
CA ASP A 69 -29.51 -4.74 20.39
C ASP A 69 -29.32 -5.48 21.73
N ALA A 70 -30.28 -5.26 22.65
CA ALA A 70 -30.27 -5.88 23.97
C ALA A 70 -30.46 -7.41 23.96
N ASP A 71 -30.99 -7.97 22.87
CA ASP A 71 -31.13 -9.40 22.67
C ASP A 71 -29.85 -10.03 22.09
N GLY A 72 -28.88 -9.20 21.69
CA GLY A 72 -27.60 -9.58 21.12
C GLY A 72 -27.66 -9.78 19.60
N ASP A 73 -28.74 -9.36 18.96
CA ASP A 73 -28.92 -9.44 17.51
C ASP A 73 -28.32 -8.20 16.83
N PRO A 74 -27.68 -8.35 15.66
CA PRO A 74 -27.13 -7.23 14.92
C PRO A 74 -28.25 -6.34 14.36
N ILE A 75 -28.16 -5.04 14.62
CA ILE A 75 -29.09 -4.04 14.06
C ILE A 75 -28.63 -3.72 12.63
N GLU A 76 -29.21 -4.39 11.63
CA GLU A 76 -29.04 -4.06 10.21
C GLU A 76 -30.28 -3.34 9.64
N PRO A 77 -30.15 -2.39 8.68
CA PRO A 77 -28.95 -1.65 8.27
C PRO A 77 -28.96 -0.23 8.85
N VAL A 78 -27.90 0.16 9.57
CA VAL A 78 -27.69 1.56 9.97
C VAL A 78 -26.76 2.23 8.96
N ASP A 79 -27.24 3.26 8.27
CA ASP A 79 -26.40 4.09 7.39
C ASP A 79 -25.55 5.03 8.26
N ILE A 80 -24.36 4.54 8.66
CA ILE A 80 -23.43 5.29 9.50
C ILE A 80 -22.94 6.55 8.79
N ASP A 81 -22.86 6.55 7.46
CA ASP A 81 -22.39 7.70 6.69
C ASP A 81 -23.37 8.88 6.76
N GLU A 82 -24.67 8.60 6.94
CA GLU A 82 -25.70 9.62 7.18
C GLU A 82 -25.54 10.27 8.57
N LEU A 83 -25.12 9.49 9.57
CA LEU A 83 -24.95 9.93 10.96
C LEU A 83 -23.70 10.79 11.19
N VAL A 84 -22.57 10.41 10.59
CA VAL A 84 -21.27 11.07 10.86
C VAL A 84 -20.71 11.87 9.69
N GLY A 85 -21.39 11.87 8.54
CA GLY A 85 -20.97 12.56 7.35
C GLY A 85 -19.70 11.93 6.76
N GLN A 86 -19.89 10.84 6.01
CA GLN A 86 -18.83 10.06 5.35
C GLN A 86 -17.69 9.60 6.29
N LEU A 87 -17.63 8.30 6.55
CA LEU A 87 -16.54 7.65 7.27
C LEU A 87 -15.23 7.74 6.50
N ARG A 88 -14.43 8.76 6.81
CA ARG A 88 -13.13 8.93 6.17
C ARG A 88 -12.06 8.08 6.85
N PRO A 89 -11.21 7.37 6.06
CA PRO A 89 -10.19 6.48 6.59
C PRO A 89 -9.01 7.19 7.28
N ASP A 90 -8.85 8.51 7.07
CA ASP A 90 -7.78 9.33 7.63
C ASP A 90 -8.04 9.83 9.06
N ILE A 91 -9.29 9.75 9.53
CA ILE A 91 -9.69 10.17 10.88
C ILE A 91 -9.65 8.96 11.81
N ASP A 92 -9.08 9.11 13.00
CA ASP A 92 -9.20 8.10 14.06
C ASP A 92 -10.60 8.18 14.68
N TRP A 93 -11.44 7.18 14.39
CA TRP A 93 -12.82 7.13 14.83
C TRP A 93 -13.01 6.37 16.14
N LEU A 94 -12.04 5.54 16.53
CA LEU A 94 -12.13 4.71 17.72
C LEU A 94 -12.45 5.51 19.00
N PRO A 95 -11.93 6.73 19.23
CA PRO A 95 -12.19 7.43 20.50
C PRO A 95 -13.58 8.06 20.65
N VAL A 96 -14.35 8.18 19.56
CA VAL A 96 -15.57 9.03 19.53
C VAL A 96 -16.77 8.34 18.89
N LEU A 97 -16.54 7.50 17.87
CA LEU A 97 -17.61 6.89 17.09
C LEU A 97 -18.49 5.94 17.93
N PRO A 98 -17.94 5.05 18.77
CA PRO A 98 -18.78 4.15 19.56
C PRO A 98 -19.76 4.92 20.47
N GLU A 99 -19.27 5.95 21.16
CA GLU A 99 -20.06 6.76 22.08
C GLU A 99 -21.16 7.54 21.36
N ARG A 100 -20.87 8.07 20.17
CA ARG A 100 -21.90 8.72 19.34
C ARG A 100 -22.97 7.75 18.89
N LEU A 101 -22.59 6.54 18.49
CA LEU A 101 -23.56 5.55 18.02
C LEU A 101 -24.50 5.10 19.13
N CYS A 102 -24.02 4.99 20.37
CA CYS A 102 -24.91 4.75 21.52
C CYS A 102 -25.94 5.87 21.75
N GLN A 103 -25.62 7.12 21.40
CA GLN A 103 -26.52 8.26 21.59
C GLN A 103 -27.54 8.40 20.46
N GLU A 104 -27.13 8.06 19.23
CA GLU A 104 -27.91 8.33 18.02
C GLU A 104 -28.71 7.11 17.52
N VAL A 105 -28.32 5.88 17.89
CA VAL A 105 -28.97 4.64 17.43
C VAL A 105 -29.92 4.13 18.52
N PRO A 106 -31.26 4.24 18.33
CA PRO A 106 -32.22 3.78 19.33
C PRO A 106 -32.17 2.26 19.46
N GLY A 107 -32.09 1.77 20.70
CA GLY A 107 -32.07 0.33 20.98
C GLY A 107 -30.70 -0.32 20.85
N ALA A 108 -29.63 0.45 20.61
CA ALA A 108 -28.27 -0.05 20.69
C ALA A 108 -27.91 -0.40 22.15
N ASP A 109 -27.45 -1.62 22.37
CA ASP A 109 -26.90 -2.09 23.67
C ASP A 109 -25.39 -2.22 23.60
N ARG A 110 -24.85 -2.65 22.45
CA ARG A 110 -23.41 -2.81 22.26
C ARG A 110 -22.98 -2.30 20.90
N VAL A 111 -21.90 -1.52 20.87
CA VAL A 111 -21.29 -1.00 19.65
C VAL A 111 -19.85 -1.51 19.55
N ILE A 112 -19.48 -1.98 18.37
CA ILE A 112 -18.11 -2.38 18.01
C ILE A 112 -17.68 -1.57 16.80
N VAL A 113 -16.51 -0.93 16.90
CA VAL A 113 -15.88 -0.19 15.81
C VAL A 113 -14.50 -0.77 15.57
N GLU A 114 -14.22 -1.15 14.32
CA GLU A 114 -12.94 -1.65 13.87
C GLU A 114 -12.31 -0.69 12.85
N GLN A 115 -11.04 -0.32 13.06
CA GLN A 115 -10.27 0.52 12.15
C GLN A 115 -8.80 0.09 12.11
N SER A 116 -8.26 -0.17 10.93
CA SER A 116 -6.83 -0.49 10.71
C SER A 116 -6.26 -1.48 11.74
N ALA A 117 -6.94 -2.62 11.91
CA ALA A 117 -6.62 -3.72 12.83
C ALA A 117 -6.73 -3.41 14.34
N HIS A 118 -7.31 -2.26 14.70
CA HIS A 118 -7.66 -1.92 16.08
C HIS A 118 -9.19 -1.98 16.24
N GLU A 119 -9.63 -2.43 17.40
CA GLU A 119 -11.05 -2.55 17.75
C GLU A 119 -11.32 -1.77 19.03
N ARG A 120 -12.47 -1.11 19.09
CA ARG A 120 -13.05 -0.64 20.35
C ARG A 120 -14.51 -1.07 20.42
N SER A 121 -14.86 -1.68 21.55
CA SER A 121 -16.24 -2.04 21.88
C SER A 121 -16.67 -1.30 23.15
N ILE A 122 -17.91 -0.79 23.14
CA ILE A 122 -18.56 -0.24 24.32
C ILE A 122 -19.97 -0.82 24.46
N THR A 123 -20.45 -0.86 25.71
CA THR A 123 -21.85 -1.10 26.04
C THR A 123 -22.53 0.27 26.24
N CYS A 124 -23.74 0.42 25.71
CA CYS A 124 -24.56 1.61 25.84
C CYS A 124 -25.36 1.53 27.15
N ASP A 125 -25.51 2.67 27.85
CA ASP A 125 -26.29 2.80 29.09
C ASP A 125 -27.72 3.32 28.83
#